data_AF-A0A353NJ16-F1
#
_entry.id   AF-A0A353NJ16-F1
#
_cell.length_a   1.000
_cell.length_b   1.000
_cell.length_c   1.000
_cell.angle_alpha   90.00
_cell.angle_beta   90.00
_cell.angle_gamma   90.00
#
_symmetry.space_group_name_H-M   'P 1'
#
loop_
_entity.id
_entity.type
_entity.pdbx_description
1 polymer ?
#
loop_
_entity_poly.entity_id
_entity_poly.type
_entity_poly.pdbx_seq_one_letter_code
_entity_poly.pdbx_strand_id
1 'polypeptide(L)'
;AAATLHRLLGVRRNSPQFRHNRENPMPFDIVVVDEASMVDLALMSKLVDALKPGSRLLLLGDKDQLASVESGAVLGDLIRTLPANTVTLQKTYRFDENIKNLAMAINAVDGDTAWGLLEDPAAENVSLLRADSLDALVEPYARYMARVNRPSNGDFRELFALFNSFRVLCAVHYGSRGVEELNRRIELAMARRGFFSRSEPWYPGRPVLVTRNDYGLELFNGDIGICLKDPDGGAELKVWFERPDGGLKSYSPHRLPHCETVFAMTIHKSQGSEFDEVVVVLPEEDNKILSRELLYTAVTRAKRAVRLVAEKEVLQLAVSRNTLRYSGLAEFLNEG
;
A
#
# COMPACT_ATOMS: atom_id res chain seq x y z
N ALA A 1 16.18 -11.13 12.39
CA ALA A 1 16.01 -10.79 10.96
C ALA A 1 14.52 -10.74 10.66
N ALA A 2 14.04 -9.72 9.96
CA ALA A 2 12.64 -9.62 9.54
C ALA A 2 12.43 -10.37 8.21
N ALA A 3 11.26 -10.95 8.02
CA ALA A 3 10.88 -11.67 6.81
C ALA A 3 9.36 -11.66 6.66
N THR A 4 8.85 -11.88 5.44
CA THR A 4 7.42 -12.11 5.22
C THR A 4 6.96 -13.36 5.97
N LEU A 5 5.70 -13.39 6.42
CA LEU A 5 5.13 -14.57 7.10
C LEU A 5 5.28 -15.86 6.28
N HIS A 6 5.07 -15.76 4.97
CA HIS A 6 5.27 -16.86 4.03
C HIS A 6 6.69 -17.42 4.07
N ARG A 7 7.70 -16.54 4.06
CA ARG A 7 9.11 -16.94 4.15
C ARG A 7 9.45 -17.52 5.52
N LEU A 8 8.89 -16.94 6.59
CA LEU A 8 9.07 -17.41 7.97
C LEU A 8 8.53 -18.83 8.17
N LEU A 9 7.31 -19.10 7.68
CA LEU A 9 6.69 -20.43 7.75
C LEU A 9 7.36 -21.43 6.78
N GLY A 10 8.07 -20.93 5.76
CA GLY A 10 8.78 -21.73 4.77
C GLY A 10 7.85 -22.27 3.70
N VAL A 11 7.51 -21.42 2.72
CA VAL A 11 6.70 -21.77 1.54
C VAL A 11 7.23 -23.03 0.84
N ARG A 12 6.34 -23.97 0.55
CA ARG A 12 6.61 -25.09 -0.35
C ARG A 12 6.00 -24.80 -1.73
N ARG A 13 6.77 -25.02 -2.79
CA ARG A 13 6.27 -24.78 -4.16
C ARG A 13 5.05 -25.65 -4.44
N ASN A 14 4.00 -25.05 -5.02
CA ASN A 14 2.75 -25.72 -5.42
C ASN A 14 2.05 -26.45 -4.28
N SER A 15 2.19 -25.98 -3.03
CA SER A 15 1.51 -26.57 -1.88
C SER A 15 0.88 -25.48 -1.01
N PRO A 16 -0.34 -25.69 -0.48
CA PRO A 16 -0.91 -24.81 0.53
C PRO A 16 -0.25 -25.01 1.91
N GLN A 17 0.62 -26.01 2.06
CA GLN A 17 1.30 -26.31 3.32
C GLN A 17 2.65 -25.60 3.43
N PHE A 18 3.02 -25.29 4.67
CA PHE A 18 4.31 -24.70 5.01
C PHE A 18 5.26 -25.76 5.57
N ARG A 19 6.56 -25.45 5.56
CA ARG A 19 7.59 -26.28 6.18
C ARG A 19 7.40 -26.36 7.69
N HIS A 20 7.08 -25.24 8.32
CA HIS A 20 6.81 -25.17 9.75
C HIS A 20 5.32 -25.34 10.03
N ASN A 21 5.02 -26.18 11.00
CA ASN A 21 3.67 -26.60 11.40
C ASN A 21 3.75 -27.22 12.81
N ARG A 22 2.65 -27.82 13.27
CA ARG A 22 2.57 -28.42 14.62
C ARG A 22 3.60 -29.52 14.87
N GLU A 23 3.94 -30.32 13.87
CA GLU A 23 4.91 -31.41 13.97
C GLU A 23 6.37 -30.92 13.81
N ASN A 24 6.55 -29.79 13.14
CA ASN A 24 7.84 -29.14 12.96
C ASN A 24 7.74 -27.63 13.31
N PRO A 25 7.68 -27.28 14.62
CA PRO A 25 7.51 -25.91 15.04
C PRO A 25 8.66 -25.00 14.59
N MET A 26 8.39 -23.70 14.54
CA MET A 26 9.43 -22.71 14.31
C MET A 26 10.39 -22.63 15.51
N PRO A 27 11.69 -22.43 15.29
CA PRO A 27 12.70 -22.40 16.35
C PRO A 27 12.76 -21.03 17.06
N PHE A 28 11.61 -20.40 17.35
CA PHE A 28 11.55 -19.07 17.96
C PHE A 28 10.74 -19.08 19.26
N ASP A 29 11.26 -18.43 20.31
CA ASP A 29 10.55 -18.22 21.58
C ASP A 29 9.54 -17.06 21.50
N ILE A 30 9.83 -16.07 20.66
CA ILE A 30 9.01 -14.90 20.46
C ILE A 30 8.87 -14.67 18.96
N VAL A 31 7.62 -14.54 18.51
CA VAL A 31 7.28 -14.19 17.13
C VAL A 31 6.53 -12.87 17.18
N VAL A 32 7.03 -11.88 16.45
CA VAL A 32 6.38 -10.56 16.30
C VAL A 32 5.91 -10.44 14.85
N VAL A 33 4.63 -10.16 14.67
CA VAL A 33 4.01 -9.94 13.36
C VAL A 33 3.59 -8.48 13.30
N ASP A 34 4.22 -7.75 12.38
CA ASP A 34 3.82 -6.40 12.03
C ASP A 34 2.75 -6.42 10.94
N GLU A 35 1.94 -5.37 10.86
CA GLU A 35 0.80 -5.23 9.94
C GLU A 35 -0.18 -6.43 9.99
N ALA A 36 -0.49 -6.90 11.19
CA ALA A 36 -1.37 -8.04 11.45
C ALA A 36 -2.82 -7.86 10.95
N SER A 37 -3.23 -6.62 10.65
CA SER A 37 -4.51 -6.30 10.01
C SER A 37 -4.64 -6.95 8.62
N MET A 38 -3.53 -7.17 7.93
CA MET A 38 -3.47 -7.82 6.61
C MET A 38 -3.48 -9.35 6.67
N VAL A 39 -3.41 -9.97 7.85
CA VAL A 39 -3.32 -11.42 8.00
C VAL A 39 -4.72 -12.04 7.98
N ASP A 40 -4.98 -12.90 7.01
CA ASP A 40 -6.24 -13.66 6.93
C ASP A 40 -6.29 -14.81 7.96
N LEU A 41 -7.49 -15.39 8.12
CA LEU A 41 -7.74 -16.46 9.07
C LEU A 41 -6.91 -17.73 8.79
N ALA A 42 -6.71 -18.09 7.52
CA ALA A 42 -6.02 -19.31 7.14
C ALA A 42 -4.51 -19.21 7.43
N LEU A 43 -3.90 -18.06 7.13
CA LEU A 43 -2.50 -17.78 7.43
C LEU A 43 -2.29 -17.63 8.94
N MET A 44 -3.21 -16.99 9.67
CA MET A 44 -3.13 -16.93 11.14
C MET A 44 -3.19 -18.33 11.75
N SER A 45 -4.10 -19.20 11.31
CA SER A 45 -4.21 -20.56 11.82
C SER A 45 -2.89 -21.34 11.61
N LYS A 46 -2.31 -21.25 10.41
CA LYS A 46 -1.02 -21.89 10.10
C LYS A 46 0.14 -21.29 10.91
N LEU A 47 0.10 -19.99 11.19
CA LEU A 47 1.08 -19.33 12.04
C LEU A 47 1.01 -19.89 13.46
N VAL A 48 -0.18 -19.96 14.05
CA VAL A 48 -0.38 -20.47 15.41
C VAL A 48 0.01 -21.95 15.51
N ASP A 49 -0.34 -22.77 14.52
CA ASP A 49 0.09 -24.18 14.48
C ASP A 49 1.61 -24.35 14.41
N ALA A 50 2.32 -23.40 13.80
CA ALA A 50 3.77 -23.44 13.68
C ALA A 50 4.51 -22.92 14.93
N LEU A 51 3.81 -22.42 15.95
CA LEU A 51 4.41 -21.95 17.20
C LEU A 51 4.78 -23.13 18.12
N LYS A 52 5.96 -23.07 18.74
CA LYS A 52 6.34 -24.05 19.76
C LYS A 52 5.57 -23.80 21.07
N PRO A 53 5.23 -24.84 21.84
CA PRO A 53 4.63 -24.66 23.17
C PRO A 53 5.47 -23.71 24.05
N GLY A 54 4.81 -22.78 24.74
CA GLY A 54 5.46 -21.77 25.59
C GLY A 54 6.04 -20.56 24.86
N SER A 55 5.95 -20.50 23.52
CA SER A 55 6.32 -19.30 22.76
C SER A 55 5.30 -18.18 22.93
N ARG A 56 5.74 -16.94 22.65
CA ARG A 56 4.90 -15.73 22.69
C ARG A 56 4.68 -15.20 21.28
N LEU A 57 3.43 -14.93 20.94
CA LEU A 57 3.05 -14.26 19.70
C LEU A 57 2.63 -12.82 20.04
N LEU A 58 3.29 -11.84 19.41
CA LEU A 58 2.90 -10.43 19.47
C LEU A 58 2.39 -10.03 18.09
N LEU A 59 1.15 -9.54 18.05
CA LEU A 59 0.52 -9.01 16.84
C LEU A 59 0.49 -7.48 16.94
N LEU A 60 1.05 -6.81 15.95
CA LEU A 60 1.03 -5.35 15.81
C LEU A 60 0.22 -5.01 14.56
N GLY A 61 -0.70 -4.05 14.67
CA GLY A 61 -1.49 -3.61 13.54
C GLY A 61 -2.54 -2.58 13.95
N ASP A 62 -3.16 -1.98 12.94
CA ASP A 62 -4.23 -1.01 13.14
C ASP A 62 -5.59 -1.68 12.85
N LYS A 63 -6.51 -1.61 13.83
CA LYS A 63 -7.85 -2.21 13.72
C LYS A 63 -8.76 -1.47 12.74
N ASP A 64 -8.46 -0.21 12.45
CA ASP A 64 -9.28 0.68 11.62
C ASP A 64 -8.77 0.72 10.16
N GLN A 65 -7.62 0.11 9.88
CA GLN A 65 -7.15 -0.12 8.51
C GLN A 65 -7.94 -1.25 7.81
N LEU A 66 -7.85 -1.27 6.48
CA LEU A 66 -8.36 -2.35 5.64
C LEU A 66 -7.86 -3.70 6.16
N ALA A 67 -8.81 -4.58 6.46
CA ALA A 67 -8.51 -5.97 6.76
C ALA A 67 -7.94 -6.70 5.52
N SER A 68 -7.29 -7.85 5.75
CA SER A 68 -6.81 -8.76 4.69
C SER A 68 -7.80 -8.93 3.54
N VAL A 69 -7.40 -9.07 2.27
CA VAL A 69 -8.37 -9.27 1.17
C VAL A 69 -9.18 -10.57 1.32
N GLU A 70 -8.62 -11.59 1.96
CA GLU A 70 -9.27 -12.89 2.18
C GLU A 70 -10.16 -12.91 3.44
N SER A 71 -10.84 -14.04 3.69
CA SER A 71 -11.87 -14.15 4.73
C SER A 71 -11.33 -13.96 6.16
N GLY A 72 -12.16 -13.32 6.99
CA GLY A 72 -11.89 -13.08 8.41
C GLY A 72 -11.36 -11.67 8.70
N ALA A 73 -11.58 -11.21 9.94
CA ALA A 73 -11.02 -9.98 10.47
C ALA A 73 -10.25 -10.32 11.76
N VAL A 74 -9.22 -11.15 11.62
CA VAL A 74 -8.53 -11.81 12.74
C VAL A 74 -8.10 -10.83 13.82
N LEU A 75 -7.39 -9.76 13.46
CA LEU A 75 -6.91 -8.77 14.43
C LEU A 75 -8.07 -8.09 15.17
N GLY A 76 -9.11 -7.66 14.43
CA GLY A 76 -10.28 -7.02 15.03
C GLY A 76 -11.05 -7.97 15.97
N ASP A 77 -11.18 -9.24 15.60
CA ASP A 77 -11.81 -10.27 16.42
C ASP A 77 -11.01 -10.52 17.71
N LEU A 78 -9.69 -10.68 17.61
CA LEU A 78 -8.81 -10.90 18.77
C LEU A 78 -8.82 -9.70 19.73
N ILE A 79 -8.81 -8.47 19.22
CA ILE A 79 -8.92 -7.26 20.06
C ILE A 79 -10.22 -7.27 20.87
N ARG A 80 -11.31 -7.72 20.26
CA ARG A 80 -12.63 -7.78 20.90
C ARG A 80 -12.75 -8.91 21.92
N THR A 81 -12.19 -10.09 21.64
CA THR A 81 -12.34 -11.27 22.51
C THR A 81 -11.24 -11.42 23.55
N LEU A 82 -10.06 -10.84 23.34
CA LEU A 82 -8.92 -10.93 24.26
C LEU A 82 -8.49 -9.55 24.79
N PRO A 83 -9.38 -8.79 25.48
CA PRO A 83 -9.06 -7.44 25.95
C PRO A 83 -7.93 -7.41 26.96
N ALA A 84 -7.79 -8.45 27.80
CA ALA A 84 -6.70 -8.57 28.78
C ALA A 84 -5.32 -8.75 28.12
N ASN A 85 -5.29 -9.19 26.85
CA ASN A 85 -4.07 -9.41 26.07
C ASN A 85 -3.88 -8.34 24.98
N THR A 86 -4.68 -7.27 25.02
CA THR A 86 -4.66 -6.20 24.03
C THR A 86 -4.21 -4.89 24.66
N VAL A 87 -3.28 -4.21 24.00
CA VAL A 87 -2.83 -2.87 24.38
C VAL A 87 -3.03 -1.94 23.19
N THR A 88 -3.83 -0.89 23.38
CA THR A 88 -4.08 0.13 22.36
C THR A 88 -3.20 1.35 22.61
N LEU A 89 -2.35 1.70 21.64
CA LEU A 89 -1.54 2.91 21.70
C LEU A 89 -2.35 4.10 21.19
N GLN A 90 -2.60 5.09 22.06
CA GLN A 90 -3.46 6.25 21.74
C GLN A 90 -2.67 7.49 21.27
N LYS A 91 -1.36 7.53 21.51
CA LYS A 91 -0.54 8.72 21.23
C LYS A 91 0.22 8.56 19.92
N THR A 92 -0.13 9.40 18.95
CA THR A 92 0.58 9.50 17.67
C THR A 92 1.73 10.49 17.79
N TYR A 93 2.95 10.06 17.46
CA TYR A 93 4.16 10.91 17.50
C TYR A 93 4.65 11.35 16.13
N ARG A 94 4.24 10.65 15.06
CA ARG A 94 4.78 10.79 13.70
C ARG A 94 3.82 11.43 12.70
N PHE A 95 2.60 11.78 13.13
CA PHE A 95 1.57 12.31 12.24
C PHE A 95 1.47 13.82 12.34
N ASP A 96 1.35 14.45 11.18
CA ASP A 96 0.80 15.77 11.05
C ASP A 96 -0.60 15.86 11.71
N GLU A 97 -0.86 16.97 12.40
CA GLU A 97 -2.08 17.16 13.19
C GLU A 97 -3.35 17.20 12.32
N ASN A 98 -3.29 17.82 11.14
CA ASN A 98 -4.44 17.90 10.24
C ASN A 98 -4.79 16.53 9.66
N ILE A 99 -3.79 15.75 9.25
CA ILE A 99 -3.99 14.38 8.75
C ILE A 99 -4.60 13.50 9.86
N LYS A 100 -4.11 13.64 11.09
CA LYS A 100 -4.65 12.92 12.24
C LYS A 100 -6.11 13.30 12.50
N ASN A 101 -6.45 14.59 12.47
CA ASN A 101 -7.83 15.05 12.68
C ASN A 101 -8.77 14.52 11.61
N LEU A 102 -8.35 14.51 10.34
CA LEU A 102 -9.12 13.93 9.24
C LEU A 102 -9.33 12.41 9.46
N ALA A 103 -8.28 11.67 9.80
CA ALA A 103 -8.36 10.25 10.05
C ALA A 103 -9.27 9.92 11.25
N MET A 104 -9.24 10.74 12.31
CA MET A 104 -10.13 10.61 13.47
C MET A 104 -11.59 10.88 13.10
N ALA A 105 -11.87 11.91 12.30
CA ALA A 105 -13.23 12.20 11.82
C ALA A 105 -13.80 11.04 10.98
N ILE A 106 -12.99 10.47 10.09
CA ILE A 106 -13.36 9.27 9.30
C ILE A 106 -13.70 8.11 10.23
N ASN A 107 -12.85 7.80 11.22
CA ASN A 107 -13.08 6.69 12.14
C ASN A 107 -14.31 6.91 13.05
N ALA A 108 -14.58 8.15 13.43
CA ALA A 108 -15.75 8.55 14.19
C ALA A 108 -17.06 8.51 13.38
N VAL A 109 -17.00 8.16 12.08
CA VAL A 109 -18.15 8.17 11.17
C VAL A 109 -18.73 9.59 11.00
N ASP A 110 -17.88 10.61 11.17
CA ASP A 110 -18.26 12.02 11.05
C ASP A 110 -17.84 12.57 9.68
N GLY A 111 -18.67 12.29 8.68
CA GLY A 111 -18.42 12.69 7.29
C GLY A 111 -18.48 14.22 7.08
N ASP A 112 -19.26 14.93 7.89
CA ASP A 112 -19.37 16.39 7.81
C ASP A 112 -18.12 17.09 8.33
N THR A 113 -17.60 16.66 9.48
CA THR A 113 -16.31 17.16 9.99
C THR A 113 -15.18 16.76 9.06
N ALA A 114 -15.15 15.53 8.55
CA ALA A 114 -14.13 15.09 7.59
C ALA A 114 -14.13 15.94 6.32
N TRP A 115 -15.30 16.27 5.78
CA TRP A 115 -15.43 17.16 4.63
C TRP A 115 -15.00 18.60 4.96
N GLY A 116 -15.43 19.15 6.10
CA GLY A 116 -15.07 20.49 6.53
C GLY A 116 -13.56 20.70 6.68
N LEU A 117 -12.84 19.68 7.17
CA LEU A 117 -11.37 19.71 7.26
C LEU A 117 -10.68 19.79 5.89
N LEU A 118 -11.28 19.21 4.85
CA LEU A 118 -10.74 19.25 3.48
C LEU A 118 -11.07 20.57 2.75
N GLU A 119 -12.09 21.28 3.20
CA GLU A 119 -12.48 22.61 2.69
C GLU A 119 -11.78 23.76 3.40
N ASP A 120 -11.22 23.53 4.59
CA ASP A 120 -10.58 24.57 5.39
C ASP A 120 -9.33 25.12 4.67
N PRO A 121 -9.34 26.38 4.20
CA PRO A 121 -8.19 26.97 3.52
C PRO A 121 -6.97 27.12 4.45
N ALA A 122 -7.14 27.04 5.77
CA ALA A 122 -6.03 27.04 6.73
C ALA A 122 -5.29 25.69 6.80
N ALA A 123 -5.91 24.59 6.37
CA ALA A 123 -5.32 23.26 6.35
C ALA A 123 -4.51 23.03 5.06
N GLU A 124 -3.36 23.71 4.90
CA GLU A 124 -2.57 23.70 3.66
C GLU A 124 -2.20 22.28 3.15
N ASN A 125 -2.05 21.34 4.07
CA ASN A 125 -1.60 19.98 3.79
C ASN A 125 -2.74 18.93 3.80
N VAL A 126 -3.98 19.32 4.05
CA VAL A 126 -5.18 18.48 3.97
C VAL A 126 -6.25 19.23 3.19
N SER A 127 -6.45 18.87 1.93
CA SER A 127 -7.31 19.67 1.04
C SER A 127 -8.02 18.87 -0.04
N LEU A 128 -9.08 19.46 -0.60
CA LEU A 128 -9.69 18.98 -1.84
C LEU A 128 -8.82 19.33 -3.06
N LEU A 129 -8.67 18.37 -3.96
CA LEU A 129 -8.15 18.59 -5.31
C LEU A 129 -9.30 18.44 -6.30
N ARG A 130 -9.57 19.49 -7.07
CA ARG A 130 -10.63 19.46 -8.08
C ARG A 130 -10.29 18.45 -9.18
N ALA A 131 -11.30 17.73 -9.68
CA ALA A 131 -11.10 16.67 -10.67
C ALA A 131 -10.58 17.18 -12.02
N ASP A 132 -10.87 18.43 -12.39
CA ASP A 132 -10.29 19.10 -13.56
C ASP A 132 -8.79 19.39 -13.38
N SER A 133 -8.32 19.41 -12.14
CA SER A 133 -6.94 19.69 -11.75
C SER A 133 -6.11 18.41 -11.63
N LEU A 134 -6.60 17.26 -12.10
CA LEU A 134 -5.84 16.01 -12.15
C LEU A 134 -4.56 16.13 -13.00
N ASP A 135 -4.48 17.11 -13.90
CA ASP A 135 -3.24 17.43 -14.61
C ASP A 135 -2.13 17.92 -13.66
N ALA A 136 -2.47 18.44 -12.47
CA ALA A 136 -1.49 18.78 -11.45
C ALA A 136 -0.77 17.55 -10.87
N LEU A 137 -1.36 16.34 -10.98
CA LEU A 137 -0.71 15.09 -10.59
C LEU A 137 0.53 14.78 -11.44
N VAL A 138 0.62 15.39 -12.62
CA VAL A 138 1.76 15.24 -13.52
C VAL A 138 2.99 15.92 -12.92
N GLU A 139 2.85 17.05 -12.21
CA GLU A 139 4.01 17.86 -11.84
C GLU A 139 5.00 17.16 -10.89
N PRO A 140 4.57 16.48 -9.81
CA PRO A 140 5.48 15.69 -8.98
C PRO A 140 6.24 14.63 -9.77
N TYR A 141 5.55 13.90 -10.65
CA TYR A 141 6.18 12.89 -11.49
C TYR A 141 7.07 13.51 -12.59
N ALA A 142 6.80 14.73 -13.05
CA ALA A 142 7.64 15.42 -14.03
C ALA A 142 9.00 15.80 -13.41
N ARG A 143 9.02 16.23 -12.14
CA ARG A 143 10.27 16.46 -11.40
C ARG A 143 11.09 15.17 -11.28
N TYR A 144 10.43 14.06 -10.96
CA TYR A 144 11.03 12.73 -10.97
C TYR A 144 11.61 12.36 -12.35
N MET A 145 10.83 12.50 -13.42
CA MET A 145 11.28 12.18 -14.79
C MET A 145 12.41 13.10 -15.27
N ALA A 146 12.44 14.36 -14.84
CA ALA A 146 13.54 15.27 -15.13
C ALA A 146 14.86 14.80 -14.49
N ARG A 147 14.80 14.22 -13.28
CA ARG A 147 15.95 13.63 -12.60
C ARG A 147 16.42 12.34 -13.28
N VAL A 148 15.48 11.50 -13.73
CA VAL A 148 15.79 10.29 -14.53
C VAL A 148 16.60 10.62 -15.78
N ASN A 149 16.24 11.71 -16.48
CA ASN A 149 16.92 12.12 -17.71
C ASN A 149 18.24 12.86 -17.49
N ARG A 150 18.60 13.17 -16.23
CA ARG A 150 19.89 13.76 -15.83
C ARG A 150 20.52 12.91 -14.72
N PRO A 151 20.86 11.63 -14.96
CA PRO A 151 21.42 10.80 -13.91
C PRO A 151 22.85 11.26 -13.62
N SER A 152 23.06 12.07 -12.59
CA SER A 152 24.36 12.17 -11.92
C SER A 152 24.72 10.81 -11.31
N ASN A 153 25.90 10.31 -11.66
CA ASN A 153 26.59 9.10 -11.18
C ASN A 153 25.87 8.27 -10.09
N GLY A 154 24.88 7.47 -10.50
CA GLY A 154 24.55 6.23 -9.80
C GLY A 154 23.73 6.31 -8.51
N ASP A 155 23.17 7.46 -8.11
CA ASP A 155 22.28 7.49 -6.94
C ASP A 155 20.83 7.10 -7.29
N PHE A 156 20.62 5.81 -7.55
CA PHE A 156 19.29 5.25 -7.72
C PHE A 156 18.42 5.41 -6.46
N ARG A 157 19.02 5.49 -5.27
CA ARG A 157 18.26 5.67 -4.01
C ARG A 157 17.60 7.02 -3.96
N GLU A 158 18.27 8.07 -4.45
CA GLU A 158 17.63 9.39 -4.60
C GLU A 158 16.40 9.33 -5.52
N LEU A 159 16.48 8.57 -6.62
CA LEU A 159 15.33 8.38 -7.53
C LEU A 159 14.18 7.63 -6.87
N PHE A 160 14.47 6.56 -6.11
CA PHE A 160 13.46 5.86 -5.34
C PHE A 160 12.84 6.77 -4.27
N ALA A 161 13.64 7.54 -3.55
CA ALA A 161 13.17 8.50 -2.55
C ALA A 161 12.26 9.56 -3.18
N LEU A 162 12.65 10.12 -4.33
CA LEU A 162 11.86 11.10 -5.05
C LEU A 162 10.56 10.50 -5.62
N PHE A 163 10.60 9.24 -6.07
CA PHE A 163 9.40 8.55 -6.52
C PHE A 163 8.45 8.19 -5.35
N ASN A 164 9.00 7.90 -4.18
CA ASN A 164 8.25 7.56 -2.98
C ASN A 164 7.80 8.79 -2.18
N SER A 165 8.24 10.00 -2.52
CA SER A 165 7.77 11.22 -1.87
C SER A 165 6.34 11.61 -2.31
N PHE A 166 5.81 11.03 -3.38
CA PHE A 166 4.47 11.34 -3.88
C PHE A 166 3.76 10.09 -4.41
N ARG A 167 2.48 9.92 -4.07
CA ARG A 167 1.69 8.80 -4.57
C ARG A 167 0.25 9.16 -4.89
N VAL A 168 -0.27 8.60 -5.98
CA VAL A 168 -1.70 8.61 -6.32
C VAL A 168 -2.32 7.26 -5.92
N LEU A 169 -3.31 7.29 -5.03
CA LEU A 169 -4.04 6.13 -4.54
C LEU A 169 -5.50 6.17 -5.01
N CYS A 170 -5.91 5.19 -5.79
CA CYS A 170 -7.28 5.08 -6.30
C CYS A 170 -8.09 4.05 -5.50
N ALA A 171 -9.36 4.35 -5.27
CA ALA A 171 -10.29 3.36 -4.72
C ALA A 171 -10.63 2.24 -5.73
N VAL A 172 -10.73 2.58 -7.01
CA VAL A 172 -11.16 1.67 -8.09
C VAL A 172 -10.06 1.44 -9.12
N HIS A 173 -10.08 0.26 -9.76
CA HIS A 173 -9.13 -0.08 -10.81
C HIS A 173 -9.50 0.52 -12.17
N TYR A 174 -10.79 0.55 -12.48
CA TYR A 174 -11.34 0.97 -13.77
C TYR A 174 -12.19 2.24 -13.64
N GLY A 175 -12.47 2.91 -14.77
CA GLY A 175 -13.25 4.14 -14.85
C GLY A 175 -12.39 5.40 -14.98
N SER A 176 -13.06 6.56 -15.15
CA SER A 176 -12.44 7.89 -15.34
C SER A 176 -11.44 8.27 -14.24
N ARG A 177 -11.73 7.85 -13.00
CA ARG A 177 -10.94 8.05 -11.78
C ARG A 177 -10.21 6.78 -11.31
N GLY A 178 -10.11 5.76 -12.17
CA GLY A 178 -9.47 4.48 -11.87
C GLY A 178 -7.97 4.44 -12.15
N VAL A 179 -7.29 3.43 -11.57
CA VAL A 179 -5.85 3.19 -11.74
C VAL A 179 -5.42 3.16 -13.21
N GLU A 180 -6.15 2.45 -14.06
CA GLU A 180 -5.80 2.30 -15.48
C GLU A 180 -5.79 3.65 -16.20
N GLU A 181 -6.86 4.43 -16.03
CA GLU A 181 -7.01 5.71 -16.71
C GLU A 181 -6.03 6.76 -16.20
N LEU A 182 -5.79 6.83 -14.88
CA LEU A 182 -4.83 7.79 -14.32
C LEU A 182 -3.39 7.47 -14.73
N ASN A 183 -2.98 6.20 -14.74
CA ASN A 183 -1.66 5.83 -15.27
C ASN A 183 -1.54 6.23 -16.74
N ARG A 184 -2.55 5.92 -17.56
CA ARG A 184 -2.57 6.29 -18.99
C ARG A 184 -2.47 7.81 -19.21
N ARG A 185 -3.20 8.61 -18.42
CA ARG A 185 -3.17 10.08 -18.50
C ARG A 185 -1.81 10.64 -18.10
N ILE A 186 -1.24 10.17 -16.99
CA ILE A 186 0.07 10.59 -16.51
C ILE A 186 1.15 10.24 -17.54
N GLU A 187 1.16 9.00 -18.06
CA GLU A 187 2.09 8.58 -19.11
C GLU A 187 1.96 9.43 -20.39
N LEU A 188 0.73 9.71 -20.83
CA LEU A 188 0.48 10.56 -21.99
C LEU A 188 0.98 11.99 -21.79
N ALA A 189 0.74 12.57 -20.61
CA ALA A 189 1.21 13.90 -20.28
C ALA A 189 2.75 13.98 -20.26
N MET A 190 3.41 12.96 -19.70
CA MET A 190 4.88 12.87 -19.70
C MET A 190 5.46 12.75 -21.11
N ALA A 191 4.85 11.93 -21.95
CA ALA A 191 5.27 11.77 -23.33
C ALA A 191 5.13 13.08 -24.12
N ARG A 192 4.03 13.83 -23.93
CA ARG A 192 3.82 15.15 -24.55
C ARG A 192 4.85 16.19 -24.11
N ARG A 193 5.33 16.09 -22.87
CA ARG A 193 6.44 16.93 -22.36
C ARG A 193 7.81 16.49 -22.88
N GLY A 194 7.89 15.43 -23.68
CA GLY A 194 9.13 14.97 -24.31
C GLY A 194 10.02 14.12 -23.41
N PHE A 195 9.52 13.60 -22.27
CA PHE A 195 10.33 12.76 -21.40
C PHE A 195 10.68 11.39 -22.02
N PHE A 196 9.78 10.84 -22.83
CA PHE A 196 9.98 9.56 -23.54
C PHE A 196 9.04 9.44 -24.75
N SER A 197 9.33 8.48 -25.64
CA SER A 197 8.44 8.07 -26.73
C SER A 197 7.51 6.94 -26.28
N ARG A 198 6.24 7.00 -26.67
CA ARG A 198 5.24 5.93 -26.43
C ARG A 198 5.29 4.80 -27.47
N SER A 199 6.21 4.86 -28.43
CA SER A 199 6.37 3.79 -29.43
C SER A 199 6.91 2.49 -28.81
N GLU A 200 7.63 2.59 -27.70
CA GLU A 200 8.22 1.46 -27.00
C GLU A 200 7.48 1.19 -25.69
N PRO A 201 7.29 -0.08 -25.29
CA PRO A 201 6.68 -0.42 -24.01
C PRO A 201 7.59 -0.05 -22.83
N TRP A 202 8.91 -0.04 -23.03
CA TRP A 202 9.89 0.26 -21.99
C TRP A 202 10.61 1.57 -22.27
N TYR A 203 10.71 2.41 -21.26
CA TYR A 203 11.38 3.70 -21.33
C TYR A 203 12.06 4.03 -19.99
N PRO A 204 13.14 4.83 -19.99
CA PRO A 204 13.77 5.29 -18.76
C PRO A 204 12.79 6.07 -17.88
N GLY A 205 12.74 5.73 -16.59
CA GLY A 205 11.88 6.33 -15.59
C GLY A 205 10.56 5.60 -15.39
N ARG A 206 10.19 4.64 -16.24
CA ARG A 206 8.96 3.86 -16.07
C ARG A 206 8.96 3.14 -14.71
N PRO A 207 8.06 3.48 -13.77
CA PRO A 207 7.89 2.71 -12.56
C PRO A 207 6.99 1.52 -12.83
N VAL A 208 7.35 0.36 -12.30
CA VAL A 208 6.56 -0.87 -12.42
C VAL A 208 6.27 -1.48 -11.06
N LEU A 209 5.09 -2.07 -10.93
CA LEU A 209 4.67 -2.85 -9.78
C LEU A 209 4.61 -4.31 -10.19
N VAL A 210 5.28 -5.19 -9.44
CA VAL A 210 5.14 -6.63 -9.59
C VAL A 210 3.77 -7.05 -9.10
N THR A 211 3.02 -7.77 -9.93
CA THR A 211 1.63 -8.20 -9.60
C THR A 211 1.52 -9.67 -9.23
N ARG A 212 2.61 -10.45 -9.39
CA ARG A 212 2.68 -11.86 -9.03
C ARG A 212 4.05 -12.20 -8.46
N ASN A 213 4.07 -12.99 -7.39
CA ASN A 213 5.30 -13.48 -6.78
C ASN A 213 6.11 -14.32 -7.78
N ASP A 214 7.40 -14.02 -7.92
CA ASP A 214 8.40 -14.84 -8.59
C ASP A 214 9.50 -15.20 -7.60
N TYR A 215 9.43 -16.42 -7.07
CA TYR A 215 10.39 -16.92 -6.08
C TYR A 215 11.78 -17.22 -6.68
N GLY A 216 11.91 -17.34 -8.00
CA GLY A 216 13.20 -17.53 -8.66
C GLY A 216 13.99 -16.24 -8.74
N LEU A 217 13.29 -15.13 -9.00
CA LEU A 217 13.85 -13.78 -8.99
C LEU A 217 13.82 -13.13 -7.60
N GLU A 218 13.12 -13.73 -6.64
CA GLU A 218 12.87 -13.13 -5.32
C GLU A 218 12.17 -11.77 -5.45
N LEU A 219 11.23 -11.68 -6.40
CA LEU A 219 10.34 -10.54 -6.59
C LEU A 219 8.96 -10.91 -6.07
N PHE A 220 8.35 -10.03 -5.29
CA PHE A 220 7.07 -10.27 -4.64
C PHE A 220 6.00 -9.31 -5.13
N ASN A 221 4.74 -9.74 -5.08
CA ASN A 221 3.60 -8.89 -5.39
C ASN A 221 3.61 -7.67 -4.48
N GLY A 222 3.57 -6.47 -5.08
CA GLY A 222 3.74 -5.21 -4.37
C GLY A 222 5.13 -4.58 -4.53
N ASP A 223 6.14 -5.33 -4.99
CA ASP A 223 7.48 -4.77 -5.20
C ASP A 223 7.45 -3.73 -6.32
N ILE A 224 8.00 -2.55 -6.03
CA ILE A 224 8.14 -1.45 -6.98
C ILE A 224 9.55 -1.49 -7.56
N GLY A 225 9.61 -1.47 -8.89
CA GLY A 225 10.85 -1.31 -9.64
C GLY A 225 10.83 -0.06 -10.52
N ILE A 226 12.01 0.46 -10.84
CA ILE A 226 12.18 1.59 -11.75
C ILE A 226 13.04 1.18 -12.93
N CYS A 227 12.51 1.32 -14.14
CA CYS A 227 13.24 1.11 -15.39
C CYS A 227 14.23 2.26 -15.63
N LEU A 228 15.52 1.98 -15.71
CA LEU A 228 16.59 2.95 -15.92
C LEU A 228 17.58 2.42 -16.94
N LYS A 229 18.37 3.32 -17.54
CA LYS A 229 19.53 2.91 -18.34
C LYS A 229 20.60 2.32 -17.42
N ASP A 230 21.25 1.27 -17.88
CA ASP A 230 22.34 0.63 -17.16
C ASP A 230 23.55 1.56 -17.09
N PRO A 231 24.04 1.95 -15.89
CA PRO A 231 25.18 2.88 -15.76
C PRO A 231 26.45 2.34 -16.43
N ASP A 232 26.65 1.03 -16.34
CA ASP A 232 27.85 0.33 -16.82
C ASP A 232 27.65 -0.32 -18.21
N GLY A 233 26.39 -0.45 -18.65
CA GLY A 233 25.99 -1.16 -19.87
C GLY A 233 25.58 -0.25 -21.05
N GLY A 234 25.78 1.06 -20.94
CA GLY A 234 25.47 2.02 -22.00
C GLY A 234 23.98 2.32 -22.15
N ALA A 235 23.36 1.92 -23.28
CA ALA A 235 21.98 2.26 -23.64
C ALA A 235 20.94 1.20 -23.23
N GLU A 236 21.37 0.06 -22.69
CA GLU A 236 20.45 -1.01 -22.29
C GLU A 236 19.57 -0.60 -21.10
N LEU A 237 18.30 -1.01 -21.15
CA LEU A 237 17.37 -0.78 -20.05
C LEU A 237 17.41 -1.93 -19.06
N LYS A 238 17.43 -1.58 -17.77
CA LYS A 238 17.26 -2.50 -16.65
C LYS A 238 16.23 -1.95 -15.68
N VAL A 239 15.48 -2.83 -15.05
CA VAL A 239 14.55 -2.48 -13.98
C VAL A 239 15.20 -2.78 -12.64
N TRP A 240 15.40 -1.72 -11.85
CA TRP A 240 16.03 -1.77 -10.54
C TRP A 240 14.97 -1.91 -9.47
N PHE A 241 15.25 -2.70 -8.43
CA PHE A 241 14.39 -2.94 -7.26
C PHE A 241 15.22 -2.76 -5.98
N GLU A 242 14.64 -2.10 -4.97
CA GLU A 242 15.20 -2.04 -3.63
C GLU A 242 14.98 -3.36 -2.90
N ARG A 243 16.04 -3.90 -2.30
CA ARG A 243 15.97 -5.07 -1.43
C ARG A 243 15.78 -4.63 0.02
N PRO A 244 15.24 -5.51 0.89
CA PRO A 244 15.12 -5.24 2.32
C PRO A 244 16.43 -4.96 3.06
N ASP A 245 17.57 -5.41 2.51
CA ASP A 245 18.91 -5.13 3.04
C ASP A 245 19.48 -3.77 2.58
N GLY A 246 18.68 -2.98 1.85
CA GLY A 246 19.09 -1.70 1.26
C GLY A 246 19.95 -1.84 -0.01
N GLY A 247 20.19 -3.06 -0.47
CA GLY A 247 20.83 -3.34 -1.75
C GLY A 247 19.90 -3.09 -2.93
N LEU A 248 20.46 -2.93 -4.12
CA LEU A 248 19.71 -2.82 -5.37
C LEU A 248 19.89 -4.09 -6.20
N LYS A 249 18.81 -4.58 -6.80
CA LYS A 249 18.84 -5.70 -7.76
C LYS A 249 18.25 -5.24 -9.07
N SER A 250 18.94 -5.50 -10.17
CA SER A 250 18.48 -5.13 -11.50
C SER A 250 18.14 -6.34 -12.35
N TYR A 251 17.12 -6.24 -13.18
CA TYR A 251 16.74 -7.25 -14.16
C TYR A 251 16.53 -6.65 -15.54
N SER A 252 16.76 -7.45 -16.59
CA SER A 252 16.29 -7.10 -17.93
C SER A 252 14.75 -7.04 -17.90
N PRO A 253 14.12 -6.04 -18.55
CA PRO A 253 12.67 -5.93 -18.59
C PRO A 253 11.97 -7.18 -19.14
N HIS A 254 12.59 -7.90 -20.07
CA HIS A 254 12.07 -9.15 -20.64
C HIS A 254 12.07 -10.34 -19.67
N ARG A 255 12.82 -10.25 -18.57
CA ARG A 255 12.87 -11.29 -17.53
C ARG A 255 11.88 -11.07 -16.41
N LEU A 256 11.23 -9.91 -16.36
CA LEU A 256 10.32 -9.61 -15.27
C LEU A 256 9.07 -10.48 -15.33
N PRO A 257 8.52 -10.86 -14.17
CA PRO A 257 7.21 -11.48 -14.09
C PRO A 257 6.13 -10.46 -14.52
N HIS A 258 4.86 -10.85 -14.42
CA HIS A 258 3.76 -9.92 -14.64
C HIS A 258 3.94 -8.65 -13.80
N CYS A 259 4.05 -7.51 -14.48
CA CYS A 259 4.19 -6.20 -13.89
C CYS A 259 3.39 -5.14 -14.65
N GLU A 260 2.97 -4.10 -13.95
CA GLU A 260 2.13 -3.02 -14.47
C GLU A 260 2.79 -1.66 -14.18
N THR A 261 2.51 -0.63 -15.00
CA THR A 261 2.95 0.74 -14.68
C THR A 261 2.28 1.24 -13.39
N VAL A 262 3.00 1.99 -12.54
CA VAL A 262 2.53 2.36 -11.20
C VAL A 262 2.73 3.84 -10.82
N PHE A 263 2.34 4.77 -11.69
CA PHE A 263 2.14 6.18 -11.29
C PHE A 263 0.88 6.35 -10.42
N ALA A 264 -0.12 5.50 -10.60
CA ALA A 264 -1.23 5.33 -9.68
C ALA A 264 -1.36 3.86 -9.28
N MET A 265 -1.82 3.60 -8.05
CA MET A 265 -2.10 2.25 -7.55
C MET A 265 -3.40 2.22 -6.77
N THR A 266 -3.95 1.04 -6.53
CA THR A 266 -5.10 0.90 -5.65
C THR A 266 -4.69 1.13 -4.19
N ILE A 267 -5.61 1.61 -3.36
CA ILE A 267 -5.40 1.75 -1.90
C ILE A 267 -5.00 0.42 -1.26
N HIS A 268 -5.53 -0.71 -1.74
CA HIS A 268 -5.14 -2.04 -1.26
C HIS A 268 -3.66 -2.35 -1.54
N LYS A 269 -3.14 -1.96 -2.71
CA LYS A 269 -1.75 -2.20 -3.09
C LYS A 269 -0.75 -1.28 -2.35
N SER A 270 -1.22 -0.28 -1.62
CA SER A 270 -0.35 0.60 -0.81
C SER A 270 -0.24 0.19 0.66
N GLN A 271 -0.90 -0.90 1.09
CA GLN A 271 -0.79 -1.38 2.46
C GLN A 271 0.66 -1.73 2.83
N GLY A 272 1.08 -1.36 4.04
CA GLY A 272 2.47 -1.47 4.50
C GLY A 272 3.46 -0.45 3.90
N SER A 273 3.00 0.44 3.02
CA SER A 273 3.81 1.55 2.48
C SER A 273 3.38 2.89 3.09
N GLU A 274 4.25 3.89 3.07
CA GLU A 274 3.94 5.26 3.46
C GLU A 274 4.65 6.22 2.50
N PHE A 275 4.02 7.38 2.23
CA PHE A 275 4.52 8.37 1.29
C PHE A 275 4.46 9.77 1.92
N ASP A 276 5.34 10.68 1.51
CA ASP A 276 5.31 12.05 2.06
C ASP A 276 4.02 12.77 1.69
N GLU A 277 3.66 12.73 0.42
CA GLU A 277 2.41 13.29 -0.09
C GLU A 277 1.56 12.23 -0.79
N VAL A 278 0.26 12.22 -0.49
CA VAL A 278 -0.70 11.30 -1.12
C VAL A 278 -1.83 12.09 -1.75
N VAL A 279 -2.20 11.72 -2.97
CA VAL A 279 -3.50 12.09 -3.54
C VAL A 279 -4.40 10.85 -3.54
N VAL A 280 -5.48 10.93 -2.79
CA VAL A 280 -6.51 9.89 -2.75
C VAL A 280 -7.58 10.24 -3.77
N VAL A 281 -7.93 9.29 -4.63
CA VAL A 281 -8.90 9.48 -5.71
C VAL A 281 -10.07 8.52 -5.51
N LEU A 282 -11.23 9.09 -5.19
CA LEU A 282 -12.50 8.38 -5.08
C LEU A 282 -13.21 8.36 -6.45
N PRO A 283 -14.07 7.35 -6.74
CA PRO A 283 -14.89 7.32 -7.94
C PRO A 283 -15.86 8.51 -7.98
N GLU A 284 -16.42 8.78 -9.16
CA GLU A 284 -17.42 9.85 -9.37
C GLU A 284 -18.76 9.53 -8.71
N GLU A 285 -19.09 8.25 -8.59
CA GLU A 285 -20.36 7.74 -8.08
C GLU A 285 -20.12 6.69 -6.99
N ASP A 286 -21.17 6.33 -6.26
CA ASP A 286 -21.11 5.26 -5.27
C ASP A 286 -20.57 3.96 -5.89
N ASN A 287 -19.67 3.32 -5.17
CA ASN A 287 -19.10 2.04 -5.52
C ASN A 287 -19.02 1.18 -4.27
N LYS A 288 -19.36 -0.11 -4.39
CA LYS A 288 -19.34 -1.07 -3.27
C LYS A 288 -17.97 -1.23 -2.61
N ILE A 289 -16.88 -0.88 -3.31
CA ILE A 289 -15.54 -0.92 -2.74
C ILE A 289 -15.30 0.16 -1.67
N LEU A 290 -16.08 1.24 -1.71
CA LEU A 290 -15.95 2.34 -0.76
C LEU A 290 -16.37 1.88 0.62
N SER A 291 -15.49 2.11 1.58
CA SER A 291 -15.74 1.93 3.00
C SER A 291 -14.91 2.92 3.81
N ARG A 292 -15.26 3.04 5.07
CA ARG A 292 -14.54 3.85 6.04
C ARG A 292 -13.10 3.39 6.18
N GLU A 293 -12.89 2.08 6.29
CA GLU A 293 -11.56 1.48 6.43
C GLU A 293 -10.70 1.74 5.19
N LEU A 294 -11.28 1.72 3.98
CA LEU A 294 -10.59 2.06 2.73
C LEU A 294 -10.09 3.51 2.77
N LEU A 295 -10.96 4.46 3.12
CA LEU A 295 -10.62 5.88 3.16
C LEU A 295 -9.60 6.19 4.27
N TYR A 296 -9.81 5.65 5.47
CA TYR A 296 -8.89 5.78 6.59
C TYR A 296 -7.50 5.26 6.24
N THR A 297 -7.44 4.07 5.62
CA THR A 297 -6.17 3.51 5.15
C THR A 297 -5.50 4.44 4.16
N ALA A 298 -6.24 4.99 3.19
CA ALA A 298 -5.65 5.87 2.17
C ALA A 298 -5.07 7.16 2.78
N VAL A 299 -5.80 7.80 3.70
CA VAL A 299 -5.38 9.02 4.39
C VAL A 299 -4.14 8.77 5.26
N THR A 300 -4.10 7.65 5.98
CA THR A 300 -2.98 7.31 6.86
C THR A 300 -1.71 6.86 6.13
N ARG A 301 -1.74 6.69 4.80
CA ARG A 301 -0.52 6.51 4.00
C ARG A 301 0.30 7.79 3.84
N ALA A 302 -0.28 8.96 4.11
CA ALA A 302 0.40 10.24 4.02
C ALA A 302 1.15 10.59 5.30
N LYS A 303 2.43 10.96 5.18
CA LYS A 303 3.24 11.47 6.30
C LYS A 303 3.10 12.98 6.48
N ARG A 304 2.99 13.72 5.38
CA ARG A 304 3.08 15.20 5.38
C ARG A 304 1.86 15.88 4.79
N ALA A 305 1.34 15.39 3.67
CA ALA A 305 0.15 15.98 3.05
C ALA A 305 -0.76 14.94 2.39
N VAL A 306 -2.06 15.16 2.48
CA VAL A 306 -3.08 14.40 1.77
C VAL A 306 -3.99 15.34 0.99
N ARG A 307 -4.26 15.00 -0.27
CA ARG A 307 -5.27 15.68 -1.08
C ARG A 307 -6.31 14.68 -1.54
N LEU A 308 -7.57 15.08 -1.55
CA LEU A 308 -8.67 14.20 -1.93
C LEU A 308 -9.36 14.68 -3.20
N VAL A 309 -9.52 13.79 -4.17
CA VAL A 309 -10.37 13.99 -5.35
C VAL A 309 -11.66 13.21 -5.10
N ALA A 310 -12.71 13.90 -4.67
CA ALA A 310 -13.99 13.31 -4.30
C ALA A 310 -15.12 14.34 -4.40
N GLU A 311 -16.34 13.83 -4.55
CA GLU A 311 -17.56 14.60 -4.27
C GLU A 311 -17.95 14.42 -2.79
N LYS A 312 -18.66 15.39 -2.21
CA LYS A 312 -19.05 15.39 -0.80
C LYS A 312 -19.86 14.15 -0.44
N GLU A 313 -20.83 13.85 -1.29
CA GLU A 313 -21.76 12.74 -1.11
C GLU A 313 -21.01 11.40 -1.15
N VAL A 314 -20.03 11.25 -2.06
CA VAL A 314 -19.22 10.04 -2.17
C VAL A 314 -18.34 9.84 -0.94
N LEU A 315 -17.76 10.92 -0.41
CA LEU A 315 -16.99 10.86 0.85
C LEU A 315 -17.89 10.44 2.01
N GLN A 316 -19.04 11.08 2.19
CA GLN A 316 -19.97 10.75 3.27
C GLN A 316 -20.49 9.31 3.18
N LEU A 317 -20.75 8.82 1.96
CA LEU A 317 -21.10 7.42 1.71
C LEU A 317 -19.96 6.47 2.09
N ALA A 318 -18.72 6.80 1.74
CA ALA A 318 -17.57 5.99 2.11
C ALA A 318 -17.42 5.94 3.65
N VAL A 319 -17.48 7.09 4.32
CA VAL A 319 -17.34 7.21 5.78
C VAL A 319 -18.43 6.44 6.54
N SER A 320 -19.67 6.46 6.04
CA SER A 320 -20.79 5.76 6.68
C SER A 320 -20.80 4.24 6.46
N ARG A 321 -20.06 3.71 5.49
CA ARG A 321 -20.06 2.29 5.18
C ARG A 321 -18.97 1.54 5.94
N ASN A 322 -19.38 0.67 6.86
CA ASN A 322 -18.50 -0.28 7.52
C ASN A 322 -18.29 -1.54 6.68
N THR A 323 -17.06 -2.04 6.66
CA THR A 323 -16.75 -3.32 6.02
C THR A 323 -17.22 -4.48 6.91
N LEU A 324 -18.47 -4.95 6.73
CA LEU A 324 -18.99 -6.10 7.47
C LEU A 324 -18.28 -7.40 7.03
N ARG A 325 -17.63 -8.08 7.96
CA ARG A 325 -17.07 -9.42 7.73
C ARG A 325 -17.63 -10.41 8.73
N TYR A 326 -18.29 -11.43 8.20
CA TYR A 326 -18.79 -12.53 9.00
C TYR A 326 -17.63 -13.44 9.39
N SER A 327 -17.47 -13.64 10.70
CA SER A 327 -16.43 -14.45 11.32
C SER A 327 -17.03 -15.11 12.55
N GLY A 328 -16.98 -16.45 12.61
CA GLY A 328 -17.33 -17.20 13.82
C GLY A 328 -16.19 -17.27 14.84
N LEU A 329 -15.04 -16.62 14.58
CA LEU A 329 -13.87 -16.70 15.45
C LEU A 329 -14.16 -16.11 16.83
N ALA A 330 -14.87 -14.98 16.87
CA ALA A 330 -15.19 -14.33 18.13
C ALA A 330 -16.14 -15.17 18.99
N GLU A 331 -17.13 -15.84 18.37
CA GLU A 331 -18.03 -16.77 19.06
C GLU A 331 -17.25 -17.97 19.60
N PHE A 332 -16.44 -18.61 18.75
CA PHE A 332 -15.63 -19.76 19.14
C PHE A 332 -14.66 -19.46 20.29
N LEU A 333 -14.00 -18.30 20.28
CA LEU A 333 -13.06 -17.91 21.35
C LEU A 333 -13.75 -17.54 22.67
N ASN A 334 -15.04 -17.19 22.65
CA ASN A 334 -15.80 -16.89 23.86
C ASN A 334 -16.43 -18.15 24.47
N GLU A 335 -16.60 -19.22 23.69
CA GLU A 335 -17.14 -20.51 24.15
C GLU A 335 -16.09 -21.42 24.81
N GLY A 336 -14.79 -21.18 24.58
CA GLY A 336 -13.67 -21.93 25.15
C GLY A 336 -13.04 -21.26 26.36
#